data_AF-A0A3N4V5A1-F1
#
_entry.id   AF-A0A3N4V5A1-F1
#
_cell.length_a   1.000
_cell.length_b   1.000
_cell.length_c   1.000
_cell.angle_alpha   90.00
_cell.angle_beta   90.00
_cell.angle_gamma   90.00
#
_symmetry.space_group_name_H-M   'P 1'
#
loop_
_entity.id
_entity.type
_entity.pdbx_description
1 polymer ?
#
loop_
_entity_poly.entity_id
_entity_poly.type
_entity_poly.pdbx_seq_one_letter_code
_entity_poly.pdbx_strand_id
1 'polypeptide(L)' 'MKVHESALKHGVLPEDAIQAATWTTWIDEVDDDSPARQLRLGFDTHGRLLETVVLVFDSGNELIIHAMKARPAMVGLLP' A
#
# COMPACT_ATOMS: atom_id res chain seq x y z
N MET A 1 7.38 1.62 -9.16
CA MET A 1 7.13 1.71 -7.71
C MET A 1 8.43 1.44 -6.93
N LYS A 2 8.73 2.25 -5.90
CA LYS A 2 9.83 2.04 -4.94
C LYS A 2 9.28 1.80 -3.54
N VAL A 3 10.10 1.24 -2.65
CA VAL A 3 9.74 1.03 -1.24
C VAL A 3 10.72 1.78 -0.36
N HIS A 4 10.21 2.65 0.50
CA HIS A 4 11.02 3.30 1.52
C HIS A 4 11.32 2.32 2.66
N GLU A 5 12.51 2.36 3.25
CA GLU A 5 12.92 1.45 4.33
C GLU A 5 11.94 1.45 5.51
N SER A 6 11.39 2.62 5.86
CA SER A 6 10.41 2.74 6.94
C SER A 6 9.11 1.99 6.68
N ALA A 7 8.78 1.68 5.42
CA ALA A 7 7.56 0.95 5.09
C ALA A 7 7.58 -0.48 5.64
N LEU A 8 8.77 -1.04 5.82
CA LEU A 8 8.98 -2.45 6.16
C LEU A 8 9.04 -2.69 7.68
N LYS A 9 8.84 -1.65 8.50
CA LYS A 9 8.92 -1.72 9.98
C LYS A 9 7.98 -2.74 10.61
N HIS A 10 6.96 -3.21 9.89
CA HIS A 10 6.02 -4.23 10.34
C HIS A 10 6.33 -5.64 9.82
N GLY A 11 7.55 -5.89 9.32
CA GLY A 11 8.00 -7.22 8.92
C GLY A 11 7.41 -7.71 7.58
N VAL A 12 6.92 -6.79 6.75
CA VAL A 12 6.52 -7.07 5.38
C VAL A 12 7.78 -7.08 4.50
N LEU A 13 7.88 -8.01 3.57
CA LEU A 13 8.97 -8.04 2.59
C LEU A 13 8.73 -7.00 1.47
N PRO A 14 9.78 -6.37 0.90
CA PRO A 14 9.62 -5.40 -0.17
C PRO A 14 8.78 -5.90 -1.35
N GLU A 15 9.00 -7.13 -1.79
CA GLU A 15 8.28 -7.77 -2.88
C GLU A 15 6.79 -7.98 -2.58
N ASP A 16 6.47 -8.32 -1.32
CA ASP A 16 5.10 -8.48 -0.85
C ASP A 16 4.35 -7.14 -0.83
N ALA A 17 5.03 -6.08 -0.36
CA ALA A 17 4.48 -4.72 -0.36
C ALA A 17 4.23 -4.22 -1.80
N ILE A 18 5.17 -4.44 -2.72
CA ILE A 18 5.03 -4.05 -4.13
C ILE A 18 3.87 -4.81 -4.78
N GLN A 19 3.78 -6.12 -4.57
CA GLN A 19 2.70 -6.96 -5.10
C GLN A 19 1.34 -6.43 -4.67
N ALA A 20 1.15 -6.20 -3.37
CA ALA A 20 -0.11 -5.72 -2.81
C ALA A 20 -0.49 -4.32 -3.31
N ALA A 21 0.48 -3.39 -3.35
CA ALA A 21 0.26 -2.02 -3.77
C ALA A 21 0.06 -1.86 -5.29
N THR A 22 0.57 -2.80 -6.08
CA THR A 22 0.43 -2.82 -7.56
C THR A 22 -0.89 -3.44 -7.97
N TRP A 23 -1.25 -4.59 -7.39
CA TRP A 23 -2.47 -5.34 -7.69
C TRP A 23 -3.50 -5.16 -6.59
N THR A 24 -3.86 -3.90 -6.39
CA THR A 24 -4.75 -3.48 -5.33
C THR A 24 -6.20 -3.86 -5.62
N THR A 25 -6.91 -4.30 -4.58
CA THR A 25 -8.36 -4.59 -4.63
C THR A 25 -9.21 -3.40 -4.16
N TRP A 26 -8.61 -2.44 -3.45
CA TRP A 26 -9.30 -1.22 -2.98
C TRP A 26 -8.30 -0.08 -2.78
N ILE A 27 -8.63 1.11 -3.29
CA ILE A 27 -7.83 2.35 -3.17
C ILE A 27 -8.71 3.43 -2.56
N ASP A 28 -8.15 4.22 -1.66
CA ASP A 28 -8.72 5.48 -1.17
C ASP A 28 -7.66 6.57 -1.13
N GLU A 29 -8.07 7.79 -1.45
CA GLU A 29 -7.23 8.99 -1.43
C GLU A 29 -7.39 9.64 -0.07
N VAL A 30 -6.32 9.60 0.72
CA VAL A 30 -6.33 10.06 2.11
C VAL A 30 -6.27 11.59 2.18
N ASP A 31 -5.59 12.21 1.19
CA ASP A 31 -5.47 13.65 1.02
C ASP A 31 -5.28 14.03 -0.46
N ASP A 32 -5.62 15.28 -0.79
CA ASP A 32 -5.45 15.89 -2.12
C ASP A 32 -4.09 16.62 -2.27
N ASP A 33 -3.12 16.33 -1.40
CA ASP A 33 -1.79 16.97 -1.43
C ASP A 33 -0.94 16.43 -2.60
N SER A 34 0.15 17.12 -2.94
CA SER A 34 1.16 16.59 -3.88
C SER A 34 2.48 16.32 -3.12
N PRO A 35 2.97 15.06 -3.08
CA PRO A 35 2.39 13.87 -3.73
C PRO A 35 1.12 13.35 -3.05
N ALA A 36 0.18 12.86 -3.85
CA ALA A 36 -1.10 12.33 -3.37
C ALA A 36 -0.86 11.08 -2.52
N ARG A 37 -1.54 11.01 -1.37
CA ARG A 37 -1.43 9.87 -0.47
C ARG A 37 -2.59 8.90 -0.68
N GLN A 38 -2.25 7.69 -1.12
CA GLN A 38 -3.22 6.62 -1.29
C GLN A 38 -3.07 5.55 -0.22
N LEU A 39 -4.20 5.17 0.38
CA LEU A 39 -4.34 3.94 1.13
C LEU A 39 -4.74 2.83 0.16
N ARG A 40 -3.93 1.78 0.06
CA ARG A 40 -4.16 0.66 -0.85
C ARG A 40 -4.24 -0.65 -0.10
N LEU A 41 -5.30 -1.43 -0.36
CA LEU A 41 -5.45 -2.80 0.14
C LEU A 41 -5.20 -3.80 -0.98
N GLY A 42 -4.30 -4.75 -0.78
CA GLY A 42 -3.99 -5.76 -1.78
C GLY A 42 -3.42 -7.03 -1.18
N PHE A 43 -3.46 -8.11 -1.95
CA PHE A 43 -2.88 -9.38 -1.53
C PHE A 43 -1.40 -9.43 -1.88
N ASP A 44 -0.58 -9.90 -0.95
CA ASP A 44 0.83 -10.16 -1.20
C ASP A 44 1.06 -11.48 -1.97
N THR A 45 2.32 -11.85 -2.15
CA THR A 45 2.69 -13.06 -2.89
C THR A 45 2.28 -14.37 -2.20
N HIS A 46 1.85 -14.29 -0.94
CA HIS A 46 1.41 -15.39 -0.10
C HIS A 46 -0.11 -15.39 0.13
N GLY A 47 -0.86 -14.49 -0.52
CA GLY A 47 -2.31 -14.36 -0.35
C GLY A 47 -2.74 -13.72 0.98
N ARG A 48 -1.84 -13.04 1.69
CA ARG A 48 -2.18 -12.25 2.88
C ARG A 48 -2.63 -10.87 2.43
N LEU A 49 -3.75 -10.39 2.97
CA LEU A 49 -4.19 -9.02 2.73
C LEU A 49 -3.28 -8.04 3.48
N LEU A 50 -2.68 -7.12 2.73
CA LEU A 50 -1.84 -6.04 3.24
C LEU A 50 -2.53 -4.70 3.07
N GLU A 51 -2.26 -3.82 4.02
CA GLU A 51 -2.56 -2.40 4.00
C GLU A 51 -1.26 -1.65 3.71
N THR A 52 -1.26 -0.85 2.63
CA THR A 52 -0.09 -0.06 2.21
C THR A 52 -0.46 1.41 2.03
N VAL A 53 0.49 2.30 2.33
CA VAL A 53 0.37 3.73 2.01
C VAL A 53 1.38 4.07 0.92
N VAL A 54 0.86 4.58 -0.19
CA VAL A 54 1.63 4.91 -1.40
C VAL A 54 1.54 6.41 -1.66
N LEU A 55 2.69 7.05 -1.82
CA LEU A 55 2.78 8.40 -2.37
C LEU A 55 2.82 8.32 -3.89
N VAL A 56 1.88 8.99 -4.56
CA VAL A 56 1.80 9.09 -6.01
C VAL A 56 2.21 10.50 -6.40
N PHE A 57 3.32 10.62 -7.13
CA PHE A 57 3.85 11.91 -7.55
C PHE A 57 3.24 12.31 -8.89
N ASP A 58 3.18 13.61 -9.19
CA ASP A 58 2.69 14.13 -10.49
C ASP A 58 3.44 13.57 -11.71
N SER A 59 4.67 13.11 -11.50
CA SER A 59 5.48 12.40 -12.50
C SER A 59 5.03 10.96 -12.81
N GLY A 60 4.02 10.44 -12.09
CA GLY A 60 3.61 9.03 -12.12
C GLY A 60 4.52 8.08 -11.34
N ASN A 61 5.59 8.59 -10.71
CA ASN A 61 6.39 7.79 -9.80
C ASN A 61 5.58 7.46 -8.54
N GLU A 62 5.85 6.29 -7.97
CA GLU A 62 5.17 5.80 -6.76
C GLU A 62 6.18 5.35 -5.72
N LEU A 63 5.92 5.72 -4.46
CA LEU A 63 6.73 5.34 -3.31
C LEU A 63 5.86 4.77 -2.19
N ILE A 64 6.09 3.52 -1.81
CA ILE A 64 5.47 2.92 -0.62
C ILE A 64 6.19 3.45 0.62
N ILE A 65 5.44 4.06 1.53
CA ILE A 65 5.97 4.62 2.80
C ILE A 65 5.50 3.85 4.04
N HIS A 66 4.51 2.97 3.88
CA HIS A 66 3.98 2.11 4.93
C HIS A 66 3.48 0.79 4.34
N ALA A 67 3.77 -0.34 4.99
CA ALA A 67 3.20 -1.64 4.66
C ALA A 67 3.01 -2.47 5.94
N MET A 68 1.82 -3.04 6.11
CA MET A 68 1.51 -3.94 7.22
C MET A 68 0.43 -4.94 6.83
N LYS A 69 0.26 -6.00 7.63
CA LYS A 69 -0.92 -6.86 7.51
C LYS A 69 -2.18 -6.01 7.72
N ALA A 70 -3.16 -6.15 6.84
CA ALA A 70 -4.40 -5.39 6.94
C ALA A 70 -5.07 -5.61 8.29
N ARG A 71 -5.49 -4.51 8.91
CA ARG A 71 -6.23 -4.55 10.18
C ARG A 71 -7.62 -5.17 9.93
N PRO A 72 -8.22 -5.88 10.91
CA PRO A 72 -9.53 -6.53 10.71
C PRO A 72 -10.63 -5.60 10.18
N ALA A 73 -10.63 -4.33 10.59
CA ALA A 73 -11.59 -3.33 10.10
C ALA A 73 -11.50 -3.05 8.60
N MET A 74 -10.33 -3.23 7.98
CA MET A 74 -10.13 -2.99 6.54
C MET A 74 -10.80 -4.04 5.66
N VAL A 75 -11.03 -5.25 6.19
CA VAL A 75 -11.70 -6.33 5.43
C VAL A 75 -13.12 -5.94 5.03
N GLY A 76 -13.81 -5.13 5.84
CA GLY A 76 -15.15 -4.64 5.53
C GLY A 76 -15.21 -3.59 4.41
N LEU A 77 -14.05 -3.10 3.92
CA LEU A 77 -13.97 -2.18 2.79
C LEU A 77 -13.85 -2.90 1.44
N LEU A 78 -13.63 -4.21 1.47
CA LEU A 78 -13.56 -5.02 0.26
C LEU A 78 -14.96 -5.15 -0.37
N PRO A 79 -15.06 -5.12 -1.73
CA PRO A 79 -16.33 -5.26 -2.45
C PRO A 79 -16.95 -6.66 -2.33
#